data_AF-A0A6I3E801-F1
#
_entry.id   AF-A0A6I3E801-F1
#
_cell.length_a   1.000
_cell.length_b   1.000
_cell.length_c   1.000
_cell.angle_alpha   90.00
_cell.angle_beta   90.00
_cell.angle_gamma   90.00
#
_symmetry.space_group_name_H-M   'P 1'
#
loop_
_entity.id
_entity.type
_entity.pdbx_description
1 polymer ?
#
loop_
_entity_poly.entity_id
_entity_poly.type
_entity_poly.pdbx_seq_one_letter_code
_entity_poly.pdbx_strand_id
1 'polypeptide(L)'
;IATAWKLIKEKHGDEKVYKEGRIITSLRKRGASTFTIALVAVGTTDLIFALDSIPAIFGLTKDPYIVFTANAFALMGLRQLYFLLAGLVDRLIYLSKGLAVILGFIGFKLFIEGLHGVGIHKIGFYEIPHITLAVSLGVIAAALSVTTLISLTATRK
;
A
#
# COMPACT_ATOMS: atom_id res chain seq x y z
N ILE A 1 26.34 -40.85 12.55
CA ILE A 1 25.39 -40.50 13.64
C ILE A 1 25.33 -38.98 13.88
N ALA A 2 26.47 -38.28 13.99
CA ALA A 2 26.51 -36.82 14.14
C ALA A 2 25.84 -36.04 12.99
N THR A 3 25.99 -36.49 11.74
CA THR A 3 25.40 -35.84 10.56
C THR A 3 23.87 -35.98 10.51
N ALA A 4 23.33 -37.12 10.92
CA ALA A 4 21.89 -37.35 11.02
C ALA A 4 21.26 -36.51 12.15
N TRP A 5 21.98 -36.35 13.26
CA TRP A 5 21.57 -35.47 14.36
C TRP A 5 21.60 -33.98 13.97
N LYS A 6 22.55 -33.58 13.13
CA LYS A 6 22.63 -32.21 12.62
C LYS A 6 21.44 -31.86 11.71
N LEU A 7 21.01 -32.79 10.85
CA LEU A 7 19.85 -32.61 9.98
C LEU A 7 18.51 -32.54 10.75
N ILE A 8 18.37 -33.25 11.87
CA ILE A 8 17.18 -33.15 12.73
C ILE A 8 17.17 -31.81 13.49
N LYS A 9 18.35 -31.28 13.85
CA LYS A 9 18.48 -30.01 14.58
C LYS A 9 18.37 -28.78 13.66
N GLU A 10 18.84 -28.84 12.42
CA GLU A 10 18.68 -27.77 11.42
C GLU A 10 17.26 -27.68 10.87
N LYS A 11 16.53 -28.81 10.75
CA LYS A 11 15.12 -28.79 10.28
C LYS A 11 14.12 -28.20 11.28
N HIS A 12 14.58 -27.79 12.47
CA HIS A 12 13.81 -27.04 13.47
C HIS A 12 14.38 -25.63 13.74
N GLY A 13 15.47 -25.23 13.07
CA GLY A 13 16.20 -24.00 13.34
C GLY A 13 15.83 -22.79 12.47
N ASP A 14 15.15 -23.01 11.34
CA ASP A 14 14.90 -21.96 10.33
C ASP A 14 13.44 -21.89 9.85
N GLU A 15 12.50 -22.38 10.65
CA GLU A 15 11.15 -21.85 10.55
C GLU A 15 11.23 -20.45 11.15
N LYS A 16 11.32 -19.42 10.31
CA LYS A 16 11.16 -18.03 10.75
C LYS A 16 9.80 -17.91 11.42
N VAL A 17 9.76 -18.17 12.72
CA VAL A 17 8.61 -17.97 13.57
C VAL A 17 8.32 -16.49 13.47
N TYR A 18 7.36 -16.14 12.62
CA TYR A 18 6.80 -14.81 12.55
C TYR A 18 6.38 -14.48 13.98
N LYS A 19 7.14 -13.61 14.64
CA LYS A 19 6.78 -13.11 15.97
C LYS A 19 5.50 -12.34 15.77
N GLU A 20 4.38 -12.98 16.09
CA GLU A 20 3.10 -12.31 16.09
C GLU A 20 3.18 -11.04 16.90
N GLY A 21 2.66 -9.96 16.33
CA GLY A 21 2.54 -8.72 17.05
C GLY A 21 1.79 -8.96 18.35
N ARG A 22 2.24 -8.32 19.43
CA ARG A 22 1.65 -8.44 20.79
C ARG A 22 0.12 -8.32 20.79
N ILE A 23 -0.42 -7.54 19.84
CA ILE A 23 -1.85 -7.34 19.58
C ILE A 23 -2.53 -8.63 19.06
N ILE A 24 -1.92 -9.33 18.10
CA ILE A 24 -2.44 -10.57 17.50
C ILE A 24 -2.48 -11.69 18.54
N THR A 25 -1.41 -11.84 19.32
CA THR A 25 -1.34 -12.86 20.38
C THR A 25 -2.34 -12.58 21.51
N SER A 26 -2.57 -11.30 21.86
CA SER A 26 -3.57 -10.92 22.85
C SER A 26 -5.01 -11.16 22.36
N LEU A 27 -5.29 -10.93 21.08
CA LEU A 27 -6.60 -11.19 20.49
C LEU A 27 -6.87 -12.69 20.37
N ARG A 28 -5.87 -13.49 19.98
CA ARG A 28 -6.02 -14.95 19.93
C ARG A 28 -6.20 -15.57 21.33
N LYS A 29 -5.52 -15.06 22.35
CA LYS A 29 -5.76 -15.45 23.76
C LYS A 29 -7.19 -15.14 24.25
N ARG A 30 -7.88 -14.19 23.61
CA ARG A 30 -9.30 -13.86 23.86
C ARG A 30 -10.27 -14.66 22.98
N GLY A 31 -9.80 -15.65 22.23
CA GLY A 31 -10.63 -16.51 21.38
C GLY A 31 -10.93 -15.95 19.98
N ALA A 32 -10.27 -14.87 19.55
CA ALA A 32 -10.45 -14.36 18.19
C ALA A 32 -9.86 -15.32 17.16
N SER A 33 -10.67 -15.72 16.18
CA SER A 33 -10.21 -16.48 15.01
C SER A 33 -9.27 -15.64 14.15
N THR A 34 -8.31 -16.29 13.48
CA THR A 34 -7.42 -15.66 12.49
C THR A 34 -8.21 -14.86 11.44
N PHE A 35 -9.39 -15.35 11.05
CA PHE A 35 -10.29 -14.65 10.13
C PHE A 35 -10.81 -13.34 10.72
N THR A 36 -11.20 -13.32 11.99
CA THR A 36 -11.69 -12.11 12.67
C THR A 36 -10.58 -11.06 12.78
N ILE A 37 -9.36 -11.47 13.12
CA ILE A 37 -8.21 -10.56 13.20
C ILE A 37 -7.90 -9.97 11.82
N ALA A 38 -7.91 -10.79 10.77
CA ALA A 38 -7.72 -10.32 9.39
C ALA A 38 -8.83 -9.36 8.95
N LEU A 39 -10.10 -9.66 9.25
CA LEU A 39 -11.23 -8.81 8.91
C LEU A 39 -11.12 -7.42 9.59
N VAL A 40 -10.78 -7.40 10.88
CA VAL A 40 -10.56 -6.15 11.63
C VAL A 40 -9.37 -5.37 11.06
N ALA A 41 -8.28 -6.04 10.72
CA ALA A 41 -7.10 -5.40 10.14
C ALA A 41 -7.42 -4.75 8.79
N VAL A 42 -8.13 -5.46 7.90
CA VAL A 42 -8.54 -4.94 6.60
C VAL A 42 -9.52 -3.77 6.76
N GLY A 43 -10.56 -3.90 7.58
CA GLY A 43 -11.51 -2.81 7.82
C GLY A 43 -10.88 -1.57 8.47
N THR A 44 -9.89 -1.76 9.35
CA THR A 44 -9.15 -0.65 9.95
C THR A 44 -8.25 0.04 8.93
N THR A 45 -7.58 -0.74 8.06
CA THR A 45 -6.74 -0.20 7.00
C THR A 45 -7.57 0.58 5.99
N ASP A 46 -8.74 0.06 5.61
CA ASP A 46 -9.68 0.73 4.71
C ASP A 46 -10.18 2.05 5.31
N LEU A 47 -10.53 2.07 6.61
CA LEU A 47 -10.91 3.30 7.31
C LEU A 47 -9.80 4.35 7.33
N ILE A 48 -8.55 3.94 7.57
CA ILE A 48 -7.39 4.85 7.53
C ILE A 48 -7.17 5.38 6.11
N PHE A 49 -7.27 4.52 5.11
CA PHE A 49 -7.14 4.91 3.71
C PHE A 49 -8.28 5.82 3.24
N ALA A 50 -9.48 5.63 3.80
CA ALA A 50 -10.63 6.48 3.57
C ALA A 50 -10.39 7.94 3.98
N LEU A 51 -9.48 8.23 4.93
CA LEU A 51 -9.19 9.60 5.33
C LEU A 51 -8.60 10.47 4.21
N ASP A 52 -7.88 9.86 3.26
CA ASP A 52 -7.34 10.55 2.09
C ASP A 52 -8.25 10.39 0.86
N SER A 53 -8.87 9.21 0.70
CA SER A 53 -9.74 8.95 -0.46
C SER A 53 -11.12 9.61 -0.35
N ILE A 54 -11.63 9.88 0.87
CA ILE A 54 -12.91 10.58 1.09
C ILE A 54 -12.82 12.04 0.60
N PRO A 55 -11.85 12.88 1.04
CA PRO A 55 -11.72 14.24 0.52
C PRO A 55 -11.56 14.30 -1.00
N ALA A 56 -10.81 13.35 -1.57
CA ALA A 56 -10.63 13.25 -3.02
C ALA A 56 -11.93 12.91 -3.76
N ILE A 57 -12.71 11.94 -3.27
CA ILE A 57 -13.99 11.56 -3.89
C ILE A 57 -15.05 12.64 -3.70
N PHE A 58 -15.11 13.32 -2.54
CA PHE A 58 -16.01 14.47 -2.33
C PHE A 58 -15.72 15.67 -3.24
N GLY A 59 -14.49 15.76 -3.77
CA GLY A 59 -14.14 16.70 -4.84
C GLY A 59 -14.76 16.37 -6.20
N LEU A 60 -15.11 15.10 -6.45
CA LEU A 60 -15.70 14.61 -7.70
C LEU A 60 -17.21 14.35 -7.60
N THR A 61 -17.68 13.81 -6.47
CA THR A 61 -19.09 13.49 -6.21
C THR A 61 -19.43 13.76 -4.76
N LYS A 62 -20.56 14.44 -4.51
CA LYS A 62 -21.02 14.78 -3.14
C LYS A 62 -22.03 13.81 -2.57
N ASP A 63 -22.36 12.73 -3.29
CA ASP A 63 -23.36 11.77 -2.85
C ASP A 63 -22.75 10.74 -1.87
N PRO A 64 -23.10 10.79 -0.57
CA PRO A 64 -22.55 9.87 0.43
C PRO A 64 -22.96 8.42 0.17
N TYR A 65 -24.07 8.19 -0.54
CA TYR A 65 -24.52 6.85 -0.91
C TYR A 65 -23.51 6.15 -1.82
N ILE A 66 -22.91 6.87 -2.78
CA ILE A 66 -21.91 6.32 -3.71
C ILE A 66 -20.65 5.92 -2.95
N VAL A 67 -20.21 6.73 -1.99
CA VAL A 67 -19.02 6.46 -1.17
C VAL A 67 -19.25 5.23 -0.28
N PHE A 68 -20.39 5.16 0.40
CA PHE A 68 -20.73 4.04 1.27
C PHE A 68 -20.86 2.73 0.49
N THR A 69 -21.58 2.76 -0.63
CA THR A 69 -21.78 1.56 -1.46
C THR A 69 -20.49 1.06 -2.11
N ALA A 70 -19.59 1.95 -2.54
CA ALA A 70 -18.28 1.58 -3.08
C ALA A 70 -17.40 0.86 -2.04
N ASN A 71 -17.30 1.39 -0.81
CA ASN A 71 -16.52 0.75 0.26
C ASN A 71 -17.16 -0.56 0.74
N ALA A 72 -18.49 -0.61 0.87
CA ALA A 72 -19.20 -1.84 1.20
C ALA A 72 -18.99 -2.94 0.14
N PHE A 73 -19.03 -2.58 -1.15
CA PHE A 73 -18.75 -3.49 -2.24
C PHE A 73 -17.30 -4.00 -2.22
N ALA A 74 -16.33 -3.11 -1.95
CA ALA A 74 -14.91 -3.49 -1.80
C ALA A 74 -14.70 -4.55 -0.71
N LEU A 75 -15.37 -4.41 0.44
CA LEU A 75 -15.32 -5.39 1.53
C LEU A 75 -16.04 -6.71 1.17
N MET A 76 -17.16 -6.66 0.44
CA MET A 76 -17.91 -7.85 0.02
C MET A 76 -17.11 -8.76 -0.94
N GLY A 77 -16.25 -8.19 -1.80
CA GLY A 77 -15.41 -8.94 -2.74
C GLY A 77 -14.18 -9.64 -2.14
N LEU A 78 -13.88 -9.40 -0.86
CA LEU A 78 -12.61 -9.76 -0.23
C LEU A 78 -12.29 -11.27 -0.28
N ARG A 79 -13.29 -12.14 -0.15
CA ARG A 79 -13.07 -13.60 -0.13
C ARG A 79 -12.50 -14.13 -1.46
N GLN A 80 -13.03 -13.65 -2.59
CA GLN A 80 -12.56 -14.06 -3.91
C GLN A 80 -11.24 -13.38 -4.25
N LEU A 81 -11.10 -12.10 -3.87
CA LEU A 81 -9.90 -11.34 -4.16
C LEU A 81 -8.71 -11.84 -3.33
N TYR A 82 -8.90 -12.32 -2.09
CA TYR A 82 -7.81 -12.87 -1.27
C TYR A 82 -7.11 -14.06 -1.93
N PHE A 83 -7.86 -14.96 -2.57
CA PHE A 83 -7.28 -16.09 -3.32
C PHE A 83 -6.46 -15.64 -4.52
N LEU A 84 -6.98 -14.67 -5.28
CA LEU A 84 -6.26 -14.08 -6.42
C LEU A 84 -5.03 -13.29 -5.94
N LEU A 85 -5.18 -12.51 -4.88
CA LEU A 85 -4.15 -11.65 -4.30
C LEU A 85 -3.01 -12.47 -3.74
N ALA A 86 -3.27 -13.61 -3.09
CA ALA A 86 -2.23 -14.51 -2.61
C ALA A 86 -1.28 -14.93 -3.75
N GLY A 87 -1.83 -15.31 -4.92
CA GLY A 87 -1.02 -15.62 -6.10
C GLY A 87 -0.40 -14.40 -6.79
N LEU A 88 -0.92 -13.20 -6.55
CA LEU A 88 -0.44 -11.96 -7.16
C LEU A 88 0.66 -11.30 -6.32
N VAL A 89 0.62 -11.39 -4.99
CA VAL A 89 1.63 -10.85 -4.07
C VAL A 89 2.99 -11.47 -4.33
N ASP A 90 3.05 -12.78 -4.61
CA ASP A 90 4.27 -13.47 -5.02
C ASP A 90 4.87 -12.92 -6.33
N ARG A 91 4.01 -12.31 -7.17
CA ARG A 91 4.38 -11.71 -8.45
C ARG A 91 4.68 -10.20 -8.38
N LEU A 92 4.34 -9.55 -7.27
CA LEU A 92 4.37 -8.09 -7.15
C LEU A 92 5.38 -7.60 -6.11
N ILE A 93 6.54 -8.27 -6.07
CA ILE A 93 7.62 -8.05 -5.08
C ILE A 93 8.17 -6.61 -5.13
N TYR A 94 8.21 -5.98 -6.31
CA TYR A 94 8.79 -4.64 -6.48
C TYR A 94 7.78 -3.50 -6.33
N LEU A 95 6.50 -3.79 -6.12
CA LEU A 95 5.46 -2.76 -6.02
C LEU A 95 5.69 -1.84 -4.82
N SER A 96 6.07 -2.39 -3.67
CA SER A 96 6.34 -1.59 -2.47
C SER A 96 7.48 -0.58 -2.70
N LYS A 97 8.50 -0.97 -3.46
CA LYS A 97 9.61 -0.07 -3.82
C LYS A 97 9.15 1.04 -4.78
N GLY A 98 8.32 0.72 -5.77
CA GLY A 98 7.78 1.75 -6.68
C GLY A 98 6.84 2.72 -5.97
N LEU A 99 5.99 2.23 -5.07
CA LEU A 99 5.13 3.07 -4.23
C LEU A 99 5.96 4.03 -3.37
N ALA A 100 7.07 3.58 -2.79
CA ALA A 100 7.96 4.46 -2.01
C ALA A 100 8.54 5.61 -2.85
N VAL A 101 8.91 5.34 -4.11
CA VAL A 101 9.39 6.38 -5.05
C VAL A 101 8.28 7.37 -5.37
N ILE A 102 7.06 6.90 -5.62
CA ILE A 102 5.90 7.74 -5.92
C ILE A 102 5.55 8.61 -4.69
N LEU A 103 5.51 8.04 -3.49
CA LEU A 103 5.28 8.78 -2.24
C LEU A 103 6.36 9.83 -1.99
N GLY A 104 7.63 9.51 -2.24
CA GLY A 104 8.72 10.49 -2.17
C GLY A 104 8.51 11.64 -3.14
N PHE A 105 8.12 11.35 -4.39
CA PHE A 105 7.83 12.35 -5.40
C PHE A 105 6.61 13.22 -5.05
N ILE A 106 5.49 12.62 -4.64
CA ILE A 106 4.28 13.33 -4.22
C ILE A 106 4.54 14.18 -2.98
N GLY A 107 5.23 13.64 -1.98
CA GLY A 107 5.62 14.38 -0.78
C GLY A 107 6.50 15.58 -1.09
N PHE A 108 7.49 15.41 -1.96
CA PHE A 108 8.36 16.50 -2.42
C PHE A 108 7.56 17.57 -3.18
N LYS A 109 6.64 17.16 -4.05
CA LYS A 109 5.76 18.08 -4.77
C LYS A 109 4.86 18.86 -3.81
N LEU A 110 4.19 18.20 -2.87
CA LEU A 110 3.30 18.85 -1.89
C LEU A 110 4.07 19.81 -0.97
N PHE A 111 5.32 19.50 -0.65
CA PHE A 111 6.19 20.41 0.10
C PHE A 111 6.48 21.69 -0.69
N ILE A 112 6.82 21.58 -1.99
CA ILE A 112 7.06 22.74 -2.86
C ILE A 112 5.78 23.55 -3.10
N GLU A 113 4.65 22.88 -3.34
CA GLU A 113 3.34 23.51 -3.54
C GLU A 113 2.87 24.25 -2.27
N GLY A 114 3.05 23.63 -1.10
CA GLY A 114 2.75 24.24 0.19
C GLY A 114 3.62 25.47 0.48
N LEU A 115 4.89 25.45 0.07
CA LEU A 115 5.75 26.63 0.13
C LEU A 115 5.22 27.75 -0.79
N HIS A 116 4.85 27.45 -2.04
CA HIS A 116 4.25 28.44 -2.95
C HIS A 116 2.96 29.07 -2.41
N GLY A 117 2.12 28.29 -1.70
CA GLY A 117 0.88 28.76 -1.08
C GLY A 117 1.07 29.77 0.07
N VAL A 118 2.28 29.87 0.64
CA VAL A 118 2.63 30.81 1.74
C VAL A 118 3.22 32.14 1.21
N GLY A 119 3.24 32.36 -0.12
CA GLY A 119 3.59 33.66 -0.71
C GLY A 119 5.04 33.79 -1.19
N ILE A 120 5.83 32.73 -1.18
CA ILE A 120 7.13 32.66 -1.86
C ILE A 120 6.90 32.21 -3.30
N HIS A 121 6.68 33.16 -4.20
CA HIS A 121 6.51 32.91 -5.63
C HIS A 121 7.85 32.97 -6.39
N LYS A 122 8.97 33.15 -5.66
CA LYS A 122 10.33 33.21 -6.19
C LYS A 122 11.32 32.60 -5.21
N ILE A 123 12.10 31.63 -5.68
CA ILE A 123 13.43 31.35 -5.14
C ILE A 123 14.41 31.92 -6.17
N GLY A 124 14.78 33.20 -6.01
CA GLY A 124 15.73 33.88 -6.89
C GLY A 124 15.20 34.30 -8.28
N PHE A 125 15.98 34.02 -9.34
CA PHE A 125 15.84 34.54 -10.72
C PHE A 125 15.07 33.64 -11.70
N TYR A 126 14.50 32.51 -11.26
CA TYR A 126 13.85 31.54 -12.14
C TYR A 126 12.33 31.52 -11.89
N GLU A 127 11.53 31.82 -12.91
CA GLU A 127 10.08 31.60 -12.88
C GLU A 127 9.82 30.10 -12.79
N ILE A 128 9.23 29.67 -11.68
CA ILE A 128 9.00 28.27 -11.41
C ILE A 128 7.88 27.81 -12.35
N PRO A 129 8.15 26.89 -13.29
CA PRO A 129 7.14 26.45 -14.24
C PRO A 129 5.95 25.88 -13.47
N HIS A 130 4.73 26.30 -13.79
CA HIS A 130 3.52 25.68 -13.26
C HIS A 130 3.59 24.18 -13.51
N ILE A 131 3.77 23.37 -12.46
CA ILE A 131 3.63 21.93 -12.56
C ILE A 131 2.15 21.67 -12.71
N THR A 132 1.66 21.74 -13.95
CA THR A 132 0.27 21.47 -14.28
C THR A 132 -0.08 20.06 -13.79
N LEU A 133 -1.32 19.86 -13.33
CA LEU A 133 -1.83 18.54 -12.95
C LEU A 133 -1.45 17.45 -13.97
N ALA A 134 -1.44 17.80 -15.26
CA ALA A 134 -1.02 16.93 -16.36
C ALA A 134 0.43 16.39 -16.23
N VAL A 135 1.41 17.22 -15.83
CA VAL A 135 2.81 16.79 -15.66
C VAL A 135 2.94 15.85 -14.47
N SER A 136 2.28 16.19 -13.36
CA SER A 136 2.23 15.33 -12.17
C SER A 136 1.59 13.97 -12.48
N LEU A 137 0.47 13.98 -13.21
CA LEU A 137 -0.22 12.77 -13.65
C LEU A 137 0.69 11.93 -14.57
N GLY A 138 1.39 12.58 -15.50
CA GLY A 138 2.33 11.93 -16.41
C GLY A 138 3.49 11.24 -15.68
N VAL A 139 4.08 11.90 -14.68
CA VAL A 139 5.18 11.32 -13.88
C VAL A 139 4.68 10.14 -13.03
N ILE A 140 3.52 10.26 -12.40
CA ILE A 140 2.93 9.17 -11.61
C ILE A 140 2.59 7.98 -12.51
N ALA A 141 1.96 8.22 -13.66
CA ALA A 141 1.62 7.19 -14.63
C ALA A 141 2.88 6.47 -15.14
N ALA A 142 3.92 7.23 -15.53
CA ALA A 142 5.18 6.66 -15.98
C ALA A 142 5.86 5.81 -14.88
N ALA A 143 5.92 6.31 -13.64
CA ALA A 143 6.51 5.59 -12.52
C ALA A 143 5.76 4.28 -12.21
N LEU A 144 4.41 4.30 -12.25
CA LEU A 144 3.57 3.12 -12.07
C LEU A 144 3.76 2.11 -13.21
N SER A 145 3.77 2.58 -14.47
CA SER A 145 4.00 1.71 -15.63
C SER A 145 5.36 1.03 -15.56
N VAL A 146 6.44 1.77 -15.28
CA VAL A 146 7.79 1.23 -15.16
C VAL A 146 7.88 0.20 -14.03
N THR A 147 7.35 0.53 -12.84
CA THR A 147 7.35 -0.39 -11.70
C THR A 147 6.59 -1.67 -12.02
N THR A 148 5.42 -1.55 -12.66
CA THR A 148 4.57 -2.70 -13.01
C THR A 148 5.26 -3.60 -14.04
N LEU A 149 5.86 -3.00 -15.09
CA LEU A 149 6.59 -3.74 -16.12
C LEU A 149 7.82 -4.45 -15.55
N ILE A 150 8.59 -3.78 -14.69
CA ILE A 150 9.75 -4.38 -14.02
C ILE A 150 9.29 -5.53 -13.12
N SER A 151 8.24 -5.34 -12.32
CA SER A 151 7.73 -6.38 -11.42
C SER A 151 7.25 -7.61 -12.19
N LEU A 152 6.49 -7.43 -13.27
CA LEU A 152 6.01 -8.55 -14.11
C LEU A 152 7.15 -9.28 -14.82
N THR A 153 8.17 -8.55 -15.28
CA THR A 153 9.32 -9.15 -15.98
C THR A 153 10.22 -9.92 -15.01
N ALA A 154 10.43 -9.40 -13.80
CA ALA A 154 11.23 -10.06 -12.76
C ALA A 154 10.61 -11.37 -12.27
N THR A 155 9.28 -11.46 -12.24
CA THR A 155 8.54 -12.68 -11.86
C THR A 155 8.42 -13.71 -12.98
N ARG A 156 8.67 -13.33 -14.24
CA ARG A 156 8.66 -14.25 -15.38
C ARG A 156 9.92 -15.13 -15.50
N LYS A 157 10.95 -14.87 -14.69
CA LYS A 157 12.13 -15.74 -14.53
C LYS A 157 11.93 -16.70 -13.37
#